data_AF-A0A7J4SXE7-F1
#
_entry.id   AF-A0A7J4SXE7-F1
#
_cell.length_a   1.000
_cell.length_b   1.000
_cell.length_c   1.000
_cell.angle_alpha   90.00
_cell.angle_beta   90.00
_cell.angle_gamma   90.00
#
_symmetry.space_group_name_H-M   'P 1'
#
loop_
_entity.id
_entity.type
_entity.pdbx_description
1 polymer ?
#
loop_
_entity_poly.entity_id
_entity_poly.type
_entity_poly.pdbx_seq_one_letter_code
_entity_poly.pdbx_strand_id
1 'polypeptide(L)'
;MSIFISNRAKKNTQGYWFGLFVPILVGVGCSFLSMMLVNSDVPVSEFDYIDYVFLTFFMAGHLVVWPLVAWLLTRSNPSERFSRRKGAYMSLKLYVFWIAFILFNSILGALGGE
;
A
#
# COMPACT_ATOMS: atom_id res chain seq x y z
N MET A 1 21.63 -30.48 -2.98
CA MET A 1 20.17 -30.75 -3.04
C MET A 1 19.53 -29.60 -3.81
N SER A 2 19.44 -29.67 -5.16
CA SER A 2 18.80 -28.60 -5.93
C SER A 2 17.29 -28.76 -5.82
N ILE A 3 16.65 -27.81 -5.15
CA ILE A 3 15.21 -27.76 -5.03
C ILE A 3 14.66 -27.41 -6.42
N PHE A 4 14.37 -28.42 -7.24
CA PHE A 4 13.62 -28.27 -8.48
C PHE A 4 12.17 -27.90 -8.13
N ILE A 5 11.95 -26.64 -7.75
CA ILE A 5 10.61 -26.07 -7.66
C ILE A 5 10.04 -26.15 -9.08
N SER A 6 8.96 -26.93 -9.25
CA SER A 6 8.29 -27.01 -10.55
C SER A 6 7.96 -25.59 -11.04
N ASN A 7 8.13 -25.33 -12.34
CA ASN A 7 7.82 -24.01 -12.93
C ASN A 7 6.39 -23.52 -12.58
N ARG A 8 5.46 -24.47 -12.33
CA ARG A 8 4.11 -24.20 -11.85
C ARG A 8 4.12 -23.60 -10.43
N ALA A 9 4.80 -24.23 -9.48
CA ALA A 9 4.90 -23.74 -8.10
C ALA A 9 5.56 -22.35 -8.04
N LYS A 10 6.65 -22.15 -8.77
CA LYS A 10 7.33 -20.84 -8.87
C LYS A 10 6.39 -19.74 -9.35
N LYS A 11 5.67 -19.99 -10.44
CA LYS A 11 4.75 -19.00 -11.04
C LYS A 11 3.49 -18.78 -10.20
N ASN A 12 3.14 -19.73 -9.33
CA ASN A 12 2.05 -19.57 -8.38
C ASN A 12 2.48 -18.67 -7.22
N THR A 13 3.63 -18.96 -6.60
CA THR A 13 4.21 -18.16 -5.52
C THR A 13 4.49 -16.74 -5.96
N GLN A 14 5.06 -16.54 -7.15
CA GLN A 14 5.28 -15.21 -7.71
C GLN A 14 3.97 -14.44 -7.90
N GLY A 15 2.91 -15.10 -8.38
CA GLY A 15 1.59 -14.48 -8.51
C GLY A 15 1.03 -14.02 -7.17
N TYR A 16 1.15 -14.86 -6.14
CA TYR A 16 0.73 -14.51 -4.78
C TYR A 16 1.46 -13.27 -4.25
N TRP A 17 2.79 -13.28 -4.32
CA TRP A 17 3.60 -12.16 -3.84
C TRP A 17 3.35 -10.88 -4.63
N PHE A 18 3.12 -10.99 -5.94
CA PHE A 18 2.72 -9.85 -6.76
C PHE A 18 1.39 -9.26 -6.28
N GLY A 19 0.37 -10.11 -6.10
CA GLY A 19 -0.93 -9.67 -5.60
C GLY A 19 -0.87 -9.08 -4.19
N LEU A 20 0.06 -9.59 -3.36
CA LEU A 20 0.26 -9.11 -2.00
C LEU A 20 0.97 -7.76 -1.96
N PHE A 21 2.17 -7.67 -2.56
CA PHE A 21 3.09 -6.56 -2.36
C PHE A 21 2.85 -5.37 -3.28
N VAL A 22 2.34 -5.57 -4.50
CA VAL A 22 2.12 -4.44 -5.42
C VAL A 22 1.18 -3.38 -4.81
N PRO A 23 0.03 -3.72 -4.23
CA PRO A 23 -0.82 -2.73 -3.57
C PRO A 23 -0.12 -1.99 -2.42
N ILE A 24 0.67 -2.71 -1.63
CA ILE A 24 1.41 -2.17 -0.48
C ILE A 24 2.46 -1.17 -0.96
N LEU A 25 3.28 -1.58 -1.93
CA LEU A 25 4.35 -0.75 -2.48
C LEU A 25 3.81 0.50 -3.16
N VAL A 26 2.71 0.38 -3.92
CA VAL A 26 2.11 1.53 -4.59
C VAL A 26 1.48 2.48 -3.58
N GLY A 27 0.71 1.99 -2.60
CA GLY A 27 0.05 2.86 -1.63
C GLY A 27 1.01 3.50 -0.62
N VAL A 28 1.83 2.70 0.05
CA VAL A 28 2.83 3.19 1.01
C VAL A 28 3.92 3.99 0.30
N GLY A 29 4.38 3.53 -0.87
CA GLY A 29 5.38 4.24 -1.66
C GLY A 29 4.88 5.61 -2.13
N CYS A 30 3.62 5.71 -2.57
CA CYS A 30 3.01 7.00 -2.89
C CYS A 30 3.00 7.95 -1.66
N SER A 31 2.69 7.40 -0.48
CA SER A 31 2.71 8.19 0.75
C SER A 31 4.12 8.65 1.08
N PHE A 32 5.09 7.75 1.07
CA PHE A 32 6.49 8.02 1.42
C PHE A 32 7.15 9.02 0.45
N LEU A 33 6.94 8.87 -0.86
CA LEU A 33 7.45 9.81 -1.85
C LEU A 33 6.88 11.21 -1.64
N SER A 34 5.58 11.30 -1.33
CA SER A 34 4.94 12.60 -1.06
C SER A 34 5.52 13.26 0.20
N MET A 35 5.76 12.48 1.26
CA MET A 35 6.41 12.99 2.47
C MET A 35 7.82 13.52 2.20
N MET A 36 8.63 12.83 1.38
CA MET A 36 9.97 13.31 1.04
C MET A 36 9.95 14.63 0.27
N LEU A 37 8.93 14.83 -0.58
CA LEU A 37 8.78 16.05 -1.36
C LEU A 37 8.34 17.24 -0.50
N VAL A 38 7.43 17.03 0.47
CA VAL A 38 6.99 18.08 1.42
C VAL A 38 8.11 18.51 2.37
N ASN A 39 9.04 17.62 2.73
CA ASN A 39 10.15 17.95 3.65
C ASN A 39 11.40 18.47 2.93
N SER A 40 11.31 18.84 1.65
CA SER A 40 12.44 19.45 0.94
C SER A 40 12.46 20.96 1.21
N ASP A 41 13.63 21.50 1.59
CA ASP A 41 13.83 22.92 1.98
C ASP A 41 13.69 23.87 0.78
N VAL A 42 12.47 24.01 0.26
CA VAL A 42 12.12 24.90 -0.86
C VAL A 42 11.46 26.17 -0.28
N PRO A 43 11.74 27.38 -0.80
CA PRO A 43 11.19 28.62 -0.26
C PRO A 43 9.66 28.63 -0.21
N VAL A 44 9.15 28.84 1.01
CA VAL A 44 7.76 28.70 1.47
C VAL A 44 6.75 29.60 0.74
N SER A 45 7.18 30.63 0.01
CA SER A 45 6.27 31.67 -0.50
C SER A 45 5.59 31.38 -1.85
N GLU A 46 6.02 30.36 -2.60
CA GLU A 46 5.46 30.05 -3.94
C GLU A 46 4.75 28.68 -4.05
N PHE A 47 4.76 27.86 -2.98
CA PHE A 47 4.42 26.43 -3.06
C PHE A 47 3.18 25.96 -2.28
N ASP A 48 2.38 26.87 -1.72
CA ASP A 48 1.28 26.53 -0.79
C ASP A 48 0.33 25.46 -1.37
N TYR A 49 -0.09 25.59 -2.63
CA TYR A 49 -0.96 24.61 -3.31
C TYR A 49 -0.29 23.26 -3.58
N ILE A 50 1.02 23.24 -3.86
CA ILE A 50 1.77 22.03 -4.19
C ILE A 50 1.94 21.18 -2.93
N ASP A 51 2.16 21.82 -1.78
CA ASP A 51 2.26 21.14 -0.49
C ASP A 51 0.94 20.49 -0.08
N TYR A 52 -0.21 21.16 -0.29
CA TYR A 52 -1.53 20.55 -0.07
C TYR A 52 -1.76 19.33 -0.96
N VAL A 53 -1.30 19.36 -2.22
CA VAL A 53 -1.40 18.21 -3.14
C VAL A 53 -0.58 17.03 -2.61
N PHE A 54 0.67 17.26 -2.22
CA PHE A 54 1.51 16.18 -1.68
C PHE A 54 1.03 15.69 -0.32
N LEU A 55 0.53 16.55 0.56
CA LEU A 55 -0.10 16.13 1.80
C LEU A 55 -1.35 15.26 1.55
N THR A 56 -2.13 15.60 0.52
CA THR A 56 -3.27 14.78 0.09
C THR A 56 -2.80 13.42 -0.39
N PHE A 57 -1.73 13.34 -1.20
CA PHE A 57 -1.16 12.06 -1.64
C PHE A 57 -0.51 11.27 -0.49
N PHE A 58 0.06 11.95 0.50
CA PHE A 58 0.59 11.34 1.72
C PHE A 58 -0.50 10.55 2.46
N MET A 59 -1.67 11.17 2.64
CA MET A 59 -2.82 10.50 3.27
C MET A 59 -3.48 9.49 2.32
N ALA A 60 -3.74 9.87 1.08
CA ALA A 60 -4.47 9.07 0.12
C ALA A 60 -3.70 7.82 -0.33
N GLY A 61 -2.37 7.83 -0.32
CA GLY A 61 -1.57 6.69 -0.76
C GLY A 61 -1.90 5.41 0.02
N HIS A 62 -1.77 5.45 1.34
CA HIS A 62 -2.04 4.28 2.16
C HIS A 62 -3.54 4.10 2.44
N LEU A 63 -4.36 5.17 2.51
CA LEU A 63 -5.80 5.07 2.82
C LEU A 63 -6.69 4.73 1.61
N VAL A 64 -6.31 5.17 0.41
CA VAL A 64 -7.15 5.05 -0.80
C VAL A 64 -6.45 4.21 -1.87
N VAL A 65 -5.21 4.56 -2.22
CA VAL A 65 -4.50 3.91 -3.33
C VAL A 65 -4.21 2.45 -3.01
N TRP A 66 -3.76 2.12 -1.80
CA TRP A 66 -3.51 0.74 -1.39
C TRP A 66 -4.76 -0.15 -1.56
N PRO A 67 -5.90 0.10 -0.88
CA PRO A 67 -7.06 -0.78 -1.00
C PRO A 67 -7.63 -0.80 -2.41
N LEU A 68 -7.53 0.31 -3.17
CA LEU A 68 -8.00 0.39 -4.54
C LEU A 68 -7.18 -0.49 -5.50
N VAL A 69 -5.85 -0.43 -5.41
CA VAL A 69 -4.97 -1.31 -6.20
C VAL A 69 -5.18 -2.77 -5.82
N ALA A 70 -5.31 -3.09 -4.54
CA ALA A 70 -5.61 -4.45 -4.09
C ALA A 70 -6.97 -4.93 -4.63
N TRP A 71 -8.00 -4.09 -4.56
CA TRP A 71 -9.33 -4.39 -5.07
C TRP A 71 -9.33 -4.64 -6.58
N LEU A 72 -8.64 -3.82 -7.38
CA LEU A 72 -8.50 -4.04 -8.82
C LEU A 72 -7.87 -5.40 -9.13
N LEU A 73 -6.84 -5.79 -8.37
CA LEU A 73 -6.21 -7.11 -8.52
C LEU A 73 -7.11 -8.28 -8.08
N THR A 74 -8.18 -8.03 -7.32
CA THR A 74 -9.20 -9.05 -7.04
C THR A 74 -10.23 -9.21 -8.16
N ARG A 75 -10.44 -8.16 -8.96
CA ARG A 75 -11.43 -8.10 -10.05
C ARG A 75 -10.87 -8.47 -11.41
N SER A 76 -9.56 -8.49 -11.53
CA SER A 76 -8.84 -8.93 -12.73
C SER A 76 -9.28 -10.33 -13.19
N ASN A 77 -9.31 -10.55 -14.50
CA ASN A 77 -9.93 -11.70 -15.19
C ASN A 77 -9.69 -13.05 -14.47
N PRO A 78 -10.69 -13.96 -14.37
CA PRO A 78 -10.51 -15.26 -13.71
C PRO A 78 -9.47 -16.18 -14.39
N SER A 79 -9.11 -15.90 -15.65
CA SER A 79 -7.97 -16.53 -16.33
C SER A 79 -6.62 -16.11 -15.75
N GLU A 80 -6.55 -14.96 -15.08
CA GLU A 80 -5.39 -14.49 -14.32
C GLU A 80 -5.33 -15.18 -12.95
N ARG A 81 -4.73 -16.37 -12.96
CA ARG A 81 -4.07 -17.05 -11.83
C ARG A 81 -4.65 -16.74 -10.45
N PHE A 82 -5.51 -17.65 -9.97
CA PHE A 82 -6.05 -17.75 -8.61
C PHE A 82 -5.11 -17.28 -7.48
N SER A 83 -3.81 -17.60 -7.58
CA SER A 83 -2.81 -17.19 -6.60
C SER A 83 -2.61 -15.68 -6.47
N ARG A 84 -2.66 -14.91 -7.57
CA ARG A 84 -2.58 -13.45 -7.54
C ARG A 84 -3.77 -12.84 -6.80
N ARG A 85 -4.96 -13.36 -7.08
CA ARG A 85 -6.18 -12.97 -6.38
C ARG A 85 -6.12 -13.29 -4.88
N LYS A 86 -5.59 -14.45 -4.51
CA LYS A 86 -5.33 -14.81 -3.10
C LYS A 86 -4.36 -13.83 -2.42
N GLY A 87 -3.29 -13.43 -3.12
CA GLY A 87 -2.36 -12.40 -2.65
C GLY A 87 -3.04 -11.05 -2.42
N ALA A 88 -3.88 -10.61 -3.37
CA ALA A 88 -4.63 -9.36 -3.26
C ALA A 88 -5.61 -9.36 -2.07
N TYR A 89 -6.31 -10.46 -1.81
CA TYR A 89 -7.14 -10.60 -0.61
C TYR A 89 -6.32 -10.54 0.69
N MET A 90 -5.12 -11.14 0.70
CA MET A 90 -4.24 -11.03 1.85
C MET A 90 -3.74 -9.59 2.06
N SER A 91 -3.46 -8.87 0.97
CA SER A 91 -3.13 -7.44 1.00
C SER A 91 -4.26 -6.60 1.61
N LEU A 92 -5.51 -6.88 1.25
CA LEU A 92 -6.69 -6.23 1.85
C LEU A 92 -6.84 -6.56 3.34
N LYS A 93 -6.54 -7.79 3.78
CA LYS A 93 -6.55 -8.14 5.21
C LYS A 93 -5.48 -7.37 5.98
N LEU A 94 -4.28 -7.25 5.42
CA LEU A 94 -3.21 -6.44 5.99
C LEU A 94 -3.58 -4.96 6.04
N TYR A 95 -4.28 -4.45 5.02
CA TYR A 95 -4.81 -3.09 5.05
C TYR A 95 -5.79 -2.87 6.22
N VAL A 96 -6.71 -3.80 6.48
CA VAL A 96 -7.62 -3.69 7.63
C VAL A 96 -6.83 -3.67 8.95
N PHE A 97 -5.82 -4.53 9.08
CA PHE A 97 -4.92 -4.52 10.24
C PHE A 97 -4.16 -3.20 10.36
N TRP A 98 -3.69 -2.64 9.26
CA TRP A 98 -3.00 -1.35 9.20
C TRP A 98 -3.89 -0.19 9.67
N ILE A 99 -5.16 -0.16 9.24
CA ILE A 99 -6.12 0.85 9.70
C ILE A 99 -6.39 0.71 11.20
N ALA A 100 -6.58 -0.52 11.69
CA ALA A 100 -6.74 -0.76 13.12
C ALA A 100 -5.51 -0.28 13.92
N PHE A 101 -4.31 -0.53 13.39
CA PHE A 101 -3.06 -0.06 13.99
C PHE A 101 -2.97 1.47 14.04
N ILE A 102 -3.28 2.18 12.95
CA ILE A 102 -3.30 3.65 12.92
C ILE A 102 -4.28 4.19 13.97
N LEU A 103 -5.53 3.71 13.94
CA LEU A 103 -6.58 4.18 14.85
C LEU A 103 -6.21 3.92 16.32
N PHE A 104 -5.66 2.74 16.62
CA PHE A 104 -5.23 2.40 17.97
C PHE A 104 -4.14 3.35 18.47
N ASN A 105 -3.13 3.65 17.65
CA ASN A 105 -2.09 4.62 18.01
C ASN A 105 -2.65 6.03 18.16
N SER A 106 -3.56 6.46 17.29
CA SER A 106 -4.21 7.78 17.40
C SER A 106 -5.02 7.91 18.70
N ILE A 107 -5.74 6.86 19.09
CA ILE A 107 -6.50 6.83 20.35
C ILE A 107 -5.55 6.86 21.55
N LEU A 108 -4.46 6.09 21.53
CA LEU A 108 -3.45 6.13 22.59
C LEU A 108 -2.80 7.50 22.73
N GLY A 109 -2.47 8.17 21.61
CA GLY A 109 -1.97 9.54 21.62
C GLY A 109 -2.97 10.51 22.25
N ALA A 110 -4.24 10.44 21.85
CA ALA A 110 -5.30 11.29 22.40
C ALA A 110 -5.57 11.06 23.90
N LEU A 111 -5.42 9.82 24.38
CA LEU A 111 -5.57 9.48 25.81
C LEU A 111 -4.32 9.79 26.64
N GLY A 112 -3.14 9.80 26.00
CA GLY A 112 -1.84 10.07 26.62
C GLY A 112 -1.58 11.54 26.95
N GLY A 113 -2.42 12.45 26.48
CA GLY A 113 -2.36 13.87 26.83
C GLY A 113 -1.23 14.64 26.15
N GLU A 114 -1.07 14.44 24.84
CA GLU A 114 -0.55 15.52 23.97
C GLU A 114 -1.69 16.49 23.62
#